data_AF-A0A7C3KX10-F1
#
_entry.id   AF-A0A7C3KX10-F1
#
_cell.length_a   1.000
_cell.length_b   1.000
_cell.length_c   1.000
_cell.angle_alpha   90.00
_cell.angle_beta   90.00
_cell.angle_gamma   90.00
#
_symmetry.space_group_name_H-M   'P 1'
#
loop_
_entity.id
_entity.type
_entity.pdbx_description
1 polymer ?
#
loop_
_entity_poly.entity_id
_entity_poly.type
_entity_poly.pdbx_seq_one_letter_code
_entity_poly.pdbx_strand_id
1 'polypeptide(L)'
;MKTLQTYLRLADNLTREQLTPGAKQMKFRNRSQKKAFTLVELLVVIIILAVLAAVVIPRFADSGLRSKESALKANLRLYRGAVEMFRNDTGAFPASLADLTATSAPANGLDTSGAAKAISASDWKGPYLQRIENDPVSGNPFNYGTTSPNVGRVTSSASGNATDGTAYSSW
;
A
#
# COMPACT_ATOMS: atom_id res chain seq x y z
N MET A 1 -101.88 23.23 -31.29
CA MET A 1 -100.70 23.45 -30.41
C MET A 1 -99.52 22.48 -30.61
N LYS A 2 -99.60 21.44 -31.47
CA LYS A 2 -98.47 20.52 -31.73
C LYS A 2 -97.55 20.89 -32.90
N THR A 3 -97.87 21.94 -33.67
CA THR A 3 -97.07 22.38 -34.83
C THR A 3 -95.91 23.31 -34.46
N LEU A 4 -96.04 24.17 -33.44
CA LEU A 4 -94.98 25.12 -33.05
C LEU A 4 -93.80 24.46 -32.30
N GLN A 5 -94.03 23.33 -31.61
CA GLN A 5 -92.97 22.56 -30.95
C GLN A 5 -92.05 21.83 -31.94
N THR A 6 -92.57 21.47 -33.12
CA THR A 6 -91.77 20.82 -34.18
C THR A 6 -90.81 21.80 -34.85
N TYR A 7 -91.23 23.05 -35.06
CA TYR A 7 -90.33 24.08 -35.61
C TYR A 7 -89.23 24.49 -34.62
N LEU A 8 -89.51 24.57 -33.32
CA LEU A 8 -88.50 24.84 -32.29
C LEU A 8 -87.46 23.71 -32.20
N ARG A 9 -87.88 22.45 -32.40
CA ARG A 9 -86.94 21.32 -32.48
C ARG A 9 -86.11 21.30 -33.76
N LEU A 10 -86.59 21.91 -34.85
CA LEU A 10 -85.84 21.97 -36.11
C LEU A 10 -84.78 23.08 -36.08
N ALA A 11 -85.06 24.22 -35.43
CA ALA A 11 -84.10 25.32 -35.28
C ALA A 11 -82.86 24.90 -34.47
N ASP A 12 -83.02 24.14 -33.39
CA ASP A 12 -81.90 23.64 -32.58
C ASP A 12 -80.99 22.67 -33.33
N ASN A 13 -81.52 21.96 -34.33
CA ASN A 13 -80.76 20.95 -35.07
C ASN A 13 -79.97 21.54 -36.26
N LEU A 14 -80.38 22.71 -36.77
CA LEU A 14 -79.68 23.40 -37.86
C LEU A 14 -78.46 24.21 -37.37
N THR A 15 -78.37 24.51 -36.07
CA THR A 15 -77.24 25.24 -35.48
C THR A 15 -76.05 24.33 -35.14
N ARG A 16 -76.19 22.99 -35.23
CA ARG A 16 -75.14 22.02 -34.84
C ARG A 16 -74.19 21.61 -35.96
N GLU A 17 -74.36 22.08 -37.20
CA GLU A 17 -73.52 21.70 -38.33
C GLU A 17 -72.48 22.75 -38.77
N GLN A 18 -72.13 23.71 -37.91
CA GLN A 18 -71.09 24.72 -38.21
C GLN A 18 -70.02 24.83 -37.12
N LEU A 19 -69.49 23.68 -36.68
CA LEU A 19 -68.24 23.61 -35.91
C LEU A 19 -67.08 23.25 -36.85
N THR A 20 -66.47 24.30 -37.40
CA THR A 20 -65.08 24.45 -37.89
C THR A 20 -64.41 23.28 -38.63
N PRO A 21 -63.85 23.49 -39.85
CA PRO A 21 -62.95 22.52 -40.44
C PRO A 21 -61.73 22.31 -39.52
N GLY A 22 -61.57 21.08 -39.02
CA GLY A 22 -60.42 20.69 -38.22
C GLY A 22 -59.14 20.91 -39.01
N ALA A 23 -58.40 21.99 -38.69
CA ALA A 23 -57.03 22.14 -39.11
C ALA A 23 -56.25 20.92 -38.58
N LYS A 24 -55.93 20.00 -39.51
CA LYS A 24 -55.15 18.80 -39.23
C LYS A 24 -53.76 19.24 -38.79
N GLN A 25 -53.57 19.38 -37.47
CA GLN A 25 -52.28 19.69 -36.89
C GLN A 25 -51.30 18.59 -37.26
N MET A 26 -50.40 18.88 -38.20
CA MET A 26 -49.24 18.04 -38.48
C MET A 26 -48.32 18.11 -37.26
N LYS A 27 -48.50 17.17 -36.33
CA LYS A 27 -47.54 16.89 -35.27
C LYS A 27 -46.25 16.43 -35.94
N PHE A 28 -45.28 17.33 -36.06
CA PHE A 28 -43.91 16.96 -36.38
C PHE A 28 -43.40 16.05 -35.26
N ARG A 29 -43.42 14.74 -35.52
CA ARG A 29 -42.95 13.74 -34.58
C ARG A 29 -41.43 13.87 -34.52
N ASN A 30 -40.93 14.61 -33.54
CA ASN A 30 -39.51 14.76 -33.28
C ASN A 30 -38.96 13.35 -32.96
N ARG A 31 -38.36 12.68 -33.94
CA ARG A 31 -37.64 11.42 -33.72
C ARG A 31 -36.41 11.78 -32.91
N SER A 32 -36.53 11.66 -31.59
CA SER A 32 -35.35 11.54 -30.73
C SER A 32 -34.56 10.33 -31.23
N GLN A 33 -33.45 10.61 -31.91
CA GLN A 33 -32.53 9.60 -32.39
C GLN A 33 -31.96 8.92 -31.15
N LYS A 34 -32.45 7.71 -30.84
CA LYS A 34 -31.83 6.89 -29.81
C LYS A 34 -30.41 6.57 -30.29
N LYS A 35 -29.41 7.19 -29.68
CA LYS A 35 -28.00 6.91 -29.97
C LYS A 35 -27.72 5.46 -29.57
N ALA A 36 -27.57 4.59 -30.55
CA ALA A 36 -27.11 3.23 -30.35
C ALA A 36 -25.58 3.24 -30.31
N PHE A 37 -25.00 2.61 -29.28
CA PHE A 37 -23.56 2.42 -29.15
C PHE A 37 -23.05 1.59 -30.32
N THR A 38 -21.99 2.03 -31.00
CA THR A 38 -21.43 1.24 -32.11
C THR A 38 -20.43 0.22 -31.56
N LEU A 39 -20.28 -0.92 -32.25
CA LEU A 39 -19.26 -1.92 -31.89
C LEU A 39 -17.84 -1.33 -31.93
N VAL A 40 -17.61 -0.38 -32.85
CA VAL A 40 -16.32 0.32 -32.98
C VAL A 40 -16.01 1.16 -31.75
N GLU A 41 -17.03 1.78 -31.15
CA GLU A 41 -16.90 2.60 -29.95
C GLU A 41 -16.46 1.77 -28.74
N LEU A 42 -17.06 0.59 -28.59
CA LEU A 42 -16.67 -0.36 -27.54
C LEU A 42 -15.29 -0.97 -27.80
N LEU A 43 -14.93 -1.22 -29.07
CA LEU A 43 -13.63 -1.73 -29.48
C LEU A 43 -12.49 -0.76 -29.13
N VAL A 44 -12.66 0.53 -29.38
CA VAL A 44 -11.64 1.53 -29.02
C VAL A 44 -11.49 1.63 -27.49
N VAL A 45 -12.58 1.56 -26.73
CA VAL A 45 -12.53 1.61 -25.26
C VAL A 45 -11.73 0.44 -24.68
N ILE A 46 -12.00 -0.80 -25.11
CA ILE A 46 -11.26 -1.95 -24.60
C ILE A 46 -9.78 -1.93 -25.00
N ILE A 47 -9.45 -1.37 -26.18
CA ILE A 47 -8.06 -1.17 -26.60
C ILE A 47 -7.35 -0.19 -25.67
N ILE A 48 -7.98 0.95 -25.36
CA ILE A 48 -7.41 1.93 -24.44
C ILE A 48 -7.24 1.32 -23.04
N LEU A 49 -8.24 0.57 -22.54
CA LEU A 49 -8.15 -0.12 -21.25
C LEU A 49 -7.02 -1.17 -21.23
N ALA A 50 -6.82 -1.91 -22.32
CA ALA A 50 -5.72 -2.88 -22.43
C ALA A 50 -4.34 -2.21 -22.41
N VAL A 51 -4.18 -1.09 -23.11
CA VAL A 51 -2.93 -0.31 -23.10
C VAL A 51 -2.65 0.27 -21.72
N LEU A 52 -3.67 0.85 -21.07
CA LEU A 52 -3.53 1.40 -19.71
C LEU A 52 -3.16 0.32 -18.69
N ALA A 53 -3.83 -0.84 -18.74
CA ALA A 53 -3.53 -1.97 -17.86
C ALA A 53 -2.08 -2.47 -18.03
N ALA A 54 -1.58 -2.54 -19.26
CA ALA A 54 -0.20 -2.98 -19.55
C ALA A 54 0.87 -2.05 -18.96
N VAL A 55 0.62 -0.73 -18.90
CA VAL A 55 1.60 0.27 -18.43
C VAL A 55 1.61 0.43 -16.91
N VAL A 56 0.46 0.24 -16.24
CA VAL A 56 0.30 0.58 -14.81
C VAL A 56 0.84 -0.51 -13.88
N ILE A 57 0.73 -1.79 -14.25
CA ILE A 57 1.09 -2.92 -13.38
C ILE A 57 2.58 -2.97 -12.95
N PRO A 58 3.60 -2.76 -13.82
CA PRO A 58 4.99 -3.04 -13.46
C PRO A 58 5.61 -2.04 -12.45
N ARG A 59 4.96 -0.92 -12.13
CA ARG A 59 5.58 0.19 -11.39
C ARG A 59 5.58 0.04 -9.85
N PHE A 60 4.83 -0.91 -9.29
CA PHE A 60 4.59 -0.97 -7.83
C PHE A 60 5.51 -1.93 -7.04
N ALA A 61 6.22 -2.85 -7.67
CA ALA A 61 7.02 -3.84 -6.95
C ALA A 61 8.32 -3.25 -6.35
N ASP A 62 8.96 -2.31 -7.05
CA ASP A 62 10.31 -1.83 -6.69
C ASP A 62 10.33 -0.83 -5.55
N SER A 63 9.26 -0.03 -5.37
CA SER A 63 9.23 1.01 -4.33
C SER A 63 9.12 0.42 -2.93
N GLY A 64 8.36 -0.66 -2.77
CA GLY A 64 8.21 -1.37 -1.50
C GLY A 64 9.53 -1.99 -1.02
N LEU A 65 10.29 -2.64 -1.92
CA LEU A 65 11.57 -3.25 -1.57
C LEU A 65 12.61 -2.19 -1.18
N ARG A 66 12.73 -1.10 -1.95
CA ARG A 66 13.66 0.00 -1.63
C ARG A 66 13.37 0.64 -0.26
N SER A 67 12.09 0.75 0.12
CA SER A 67 11.70 1.23 1.45
C SER A 67 12.18 0.29 2.56
N LYS A 68 12.01 -1.03 2.37
CA LYS A 68 12.51 -2.06 3.29
C LYS A 68 14.03 -2.04 3.41
N GLU A 69 14.75 -1.90 2.29
CA GLU A 69 16.21 -1.80 2.29
C GLU A 69 16.72 -0.55 3.03
N SER A 70 16.02 0.58 2.89
CA SER A 70 16.33 1.80 3.63
C SER A 70 16.16 1.61 5.13
N ALA A 71 15.04 1.01 5.55
CA ALA A 71 14.79 0.64 6.94
C ALA A 71 15.83 -0.36 7.47
N LEU A 72 16.21 -1.35 6.67
CA LEU A 72 17.25 -2.33 7.02
C LEU A 72 18.57 -1.63 7.32
N LYS A 73 19.04 -0.74 6.43
CA LYS A 73 20.28 0.02 6.64
C LYS A 73 20.24 0.90 7.89
N ALA A 74 19.09 1.51 8.19
CA ALA A 74 18.90 2.30 9.41
C ALA A 74 18.97 1.41 10.67
N ASN A 75 18.26 0.29 10.68
CA ASN A 75 18.25 -0.65 11.81
C ASN A 75 19.65 -1.24 12.08
N LEU A 76 20.39 -1.63 11.04
CA LEU A 76 21.77 -2.11 11.17
C LEU A 76 22.68 -1.07 11.82
N ARG A 77 22.55 0.21 11.46
CA ARG A 77 23.32 1.30 12.09
C ARG A 77 22.96 1.47 13.56
N LEU A 78 21.67 1.45 13.90
CA LEU A 78 21.19 1.54 15.28
C LEU A 78 21.74 0.40 16.13
N TYR A 79 21.65 -0.84 15.65
CA TYR A 79 22.12 -2.00 16.41
C TYR A 79 23.63 -2.05 16.54
N ARG A 80 24.38 -1.72 15.49
CA ARG A 80 25.85 -1.63 15.58
C ARG A 80 26.29 -0.54 16.55
N GLY A 81 25.61 0.60 16.55
CA GLY A 81 25.85 1.66 17.53
C GLY A 81 25.59 1.18 18.97
N ALA A 82 24.47 0.50 19.19
CA ALA A 82 24.13 -0.05 20.51
C ALA A 82 25.12 -1.13 20.99
N VAL A 83 25.59 -2.00 20.09
CA VAL A 83 26.66 -2.97 20.40
C VAL A 83 27.94 -2.27 20.81
N GLU A 84 28.33 -1.20 20.10
CA GLU A 84 29.54 -0.46 20.45
C GLU A 84 29.39 0.31 21.76
N MET A 85 28.21 0.89 22.05
CA MET A 85 27.92 1.49 23.36
C MET A 85 28.03 0.47 24.48
N PHE A 86 27.41 -0.69 24.33
CA PHE A 86 27.52 -1.79 25.29
C PHE A 86 28.98 -2.17 25.54
N ARG A 87 29.79 -2.24 24.48
CA ARG A 87 31.22 -2.54 24.56
C ARG A 87 32.04 -1.45 25.22
N ASN A 88 31.73 -0.18 24.97
CA ASN A 88 32.41 0.94 25.61
C ASN A 88 32.16 0.96 27.12
N ASP A 89 30.94 0.63 27.54
CA ASP A 89 30.57 0.64 28.95
C ASP A 89 31.11 -0.58 29.69
N THR A 90 31.01 -1.77 29.10
CA THR A 90 31.31 -3.05 29.79
C THR A 90 32.69 -3.63 29.45
N GLY A 91 33.34 -3.11 28.40
CA GLY A 91 34.55 -3.69 27.83
C GLY A 91 34.35 -5.06 27.15
N ALA A 92 33.11 -5.52 26.98
CA ALA A 92 32.76 -6.80 26.35
C ALA A 92 31.69 -6.56 25.27
N PHE A 93 31.65 -7.40 24.24
CA PHE A 93 30.50 -7.44 23.33
C PHE A 93 29.31 -8.09 24.04
N PRO A 94 28.05 -7.75 23.71
CA PRO A 94 26.91 -8.49 24.22
C PRO A 94 26.96 -9.96 23.77
N ALA A 95 26.45 -10.90 24.58
CA ALA A 95 26.42 -12.31 24.21
C ALA A 95 25.31 -12.60 23.18
N SER A 96 24.26 -11.78 23.20
CA SER A 96 23.20 -11.79 22.19
C SER A 96 22.64 -10.38 22.00
N LEU A 97 21.91 -10.13 20.91
CA LEU A 97 21.21 -8.86 20.73
C LEU A 97 20.21 -8.56 21.85
N ALA A 98 19.64 -9.59 22.50
CA ALA A 98 18.68 -9.43 23.59
C ALA A 98 19.28 -8.69 24.80
N ASP A 99 20.60 -8.79 25.01
CA ASP A 99 21.31 -8.09 26.08
C ASP A 99 21.26 -6.57 25.92
N LEU A 100 21.04 -6.07 24.70
CA LEU A 100 20.89 -4.64 24.42
C LEU A 100 19.55 -4.07 24.94
N THR A 101 18.56 -4.93 25.15
CA THR A 101 17.23 -4.57 25.70
C THR A 101 17.05 -4.98 27.16
N ALA A 102 18.10 -5.56 27.78
CA ALA A 102 18.01 -6.06 29.15
C ALA A 102 17.70 -4.94 30.15
N THR A 103 16.84 -5.23 31.12
CA THR A 103 16.46 -4.28 32.19
C THR A 103 17.42 -4.32 33.40
N SER A 104 18.35 -5.25 33.40
CA SER A 104 19.44 -5.38 34.37
C SER A 104 20.74 -5.73 33.66
N ALA A 105 21.86 -5.47 34.32
CA ALA A 105 23.18 -5.79 33.77
C ALA A 105 23.32 -7.29 33.49
N PRO A 106 23.68 -7.71 32.27
CA PRO A 106 24.02 -9.10 31.98
C PRO A 106 25.25 -9.54 32.77
N ALA A 107 25.27 -10.80 33.21
CA ALA A 107 26.40 -11.33 33.98
C ALA A 107 27.68 -11.47 33.13
N ASN A 108 27.53 -11.82 31.85
CA ASN A 108 28.63 -12.04 30.93
C ASN A 108 28.34 -11.41 29.56
N GLY A 109 29.40 -10.96 28.91
CA GLY A 109 29.46 -10.67 27.48
C GLY A 109 30.50 -11.57 26.80
N LEU A 110 30.97 -11.15 25.64
CA LEU A 110 31.99 -11.83 24.84
C LEU A 110 33.22 -10.95 24.68
N ASP A 111 34.41 -11.54 24.78
CA ASP A 111 35.64 -10.88 24.36
C ASP A 111 35.83 -10.94 22.82
N THR A 112 36.94 -10.41 22.30
CA THR A 112 37.21 -10.40 20.85
C THR A 112 37.38 -11.79 20.23
N SER A 113 37.62 -12.83 21.05
CA SER A 113 37.72 -14.22 20.60
C SER A 113 36.36 -14.94 20.59
N GLY A 114 35.37 -14.39 21.28
CA GLY A 114 34.05 -15.01 21.49
C GLY A 114 33.97 -15.79 22.80
N ALA A 115 34.94 -15.65 23.69
CA ALA A 115 34.91 -16.27 25.01
C ALA A 115 34.11 -15.41 25.99
N ALA A 116 33.46 -16.06 26.96
CA ALA A 116 32.69 -15.36 27.99
C ALA A 116 33.59 -14.43 28.82
N LYS A 117 33.17 -13.18 28.97
CA LYS A 117 33.82 -12.16 29.78
C LYS A 117 32.82 -11.61 30.81
N ALA A 118 33.18 -11.69 32.08
CA ALA A 118 32.35 -11.16 33.16
C ALA A 118 32.14 -9.64 33.02
N ILE A 119 30.92 -9.18 33.29
CA ILE A 119 30.54 -7.77 33.26
C ILE A 119 30.23 -7.32 34.68
N SER A 120 30.77 -6.17 35.09
CA SER A 120 30.38 -5.54 36.36
C SER A 120 29.07 -4.78 36.18
N ALA A 121 28.14 -4.99 37.12
CA ALA A 121 26.86 -4.25 37.13
C ALA A 121 27.04 -2.74 37.32
N SER A 122 28.17 -2.28 37.89
CA SER A 122 28.49 -0.86 38.03
C SER A 122 28.77 -0.16 36.69
N ASP A 123 29.33 -0.91 35.74
CA ASP A 123 29.91 -0.36 34.52
C ASP A 123 28.83 -0.26 33.43
N TRP A 124 27.86 -1.18 33.45
CA TRP A 124 26.71 -1.20 32.55
C TRP A 124 25.79 0.02 32.72
N LYS A 125 25.44 0.69 31.61
CA LYS A 125 24.54 1.87 31.58
C LYS A 125 23.27 1.67 30.75
N GLY A 126 22.94 0.43 30.41
CA GLY A 126 21.79 0.11 29.58
C GLY A 126 20.43 0.37 30.25
N PRO A 127 19.31 0.04 29.55
CA PRO A 127 19.25 -0.61 28.24
C PRO A 127 19.73 0.29 27.10
N TYR A 128 20.32 -0.31 26.07
CA TYR A 128 20.85 0.40 24.89
C TYR A 128 19.84 0.47 23.74
N LEU A 129 18.83 -0.41 23.75
CA LEU A 129 17.72 -0.44 22.81
C LEU A 129 16.40 -0.59 23.56
N GLN A 130 15.33 -0.03 23.00
CA GLN A 130 13.97 -0.19 23.54
C GLN A 130 13.34 -1.52 23.11
N ARG A 131 13.60 -1.95 21.88
CA ARG A 131 13.10 -3.20 21.30
C ARG A 131 14.02 -3.63 20.16
N ILE A 132 14.03 -4.93 19.89
CA ILE A 132 14.64 -5.51 18.71
C ILE A 132 13.52 -5.82 17.72
N GLU A 133 13.57 -5.16 16.57
CA GLU A 133 12.76 -5.48 15.40
C GLU A 133 13.42 -6.56 14.55
N ASN A 134 12.61 -7.28 13.77
CA ASN A 134 13.09 -8.18 12.74
C ASN A 134 13.67 -7.42 11.54
N ASP A 135 14.48 -8.11 10.75
CA ASP A 135 14.97 -7.63 9.47
C ASP A 135 13.77 -7.37 8.53
N PRO A 136 13.58 -6.15 8.03
CA PRO A 136 12.39 -5.79 7.25
C PRO A 136 12.36 -6.42 5.85
N VAL A 137 13.49 -6.93 5.35
CA VAL A 137 13.58 -7.63 4.06
C VAL A 137 13.27 -9.11 4.25
N SER A 138 13.93 -9.78 5.21
CA SER A 138 13.77 -11.23 5.42
C SER A 138 12.57 -11.60 6.28
N GLY A 139 12.12 -10.69 7.16
CA GLY A 139 11.11 -10.93 8.19
C GLY A 139 11.63 -11.68 9.43
N ASN A 140 12.90 -12.10 9.45
CA ASN A 140 13.52 -12.88 10.51
C ASN A 140 14.40 -11.99 11.42
N PRO A 141 14.81 -12.47 12.61
CA PRO A 141 15.80 -11.75 13.42
C PRO A 141 17.11 -11.48 12.64
N PHE A 142 17.84 -10.46 13.08
CA PHE A 142 19.16 -10.14 12.54
C PHE A 142 20.18 -11.21 12.92
N ASN A 143 21.18 -11.39 12.06
CA ASN A 143 22.31 -12.25 12.37
C ASN A 143 23.27 -11.52 13.31
N TYR A 144 23.71 -12.19 14.37
CA TYR A 144 24.67 -11.68 15.34
C TYR A 144 25.85 -12.64 15.47
N GLY A 145 27.06 -12.13 15.25
CA GLY A 145 28.27 -12.92 15.37
C GLY A 145 28.74 -13.02 16.82
N THR A 146 28.97 -14.25 17.28
CA THR A 146 29.45 -14.55 18.63
C THR A 146 30.84 -15.19 18.65
N THR A 147 31.38 -15.53 17.48
CA THR A 147 32.68 -16.18 17.33
C THR A 147 33.63 -15.32 16.50
N SER A 148 34.92 -15.38 16.82
CA SER A 148 35.96 -14.71 16.02
C SER A 148 35.93 -15.18 14.56
N PRO A 149 36.09 -14.29 13.56
CA PRO A 149 36.42 -12.86 13.67
C PRO A 149 35.19 -11.92 13.74
N ASN A 150 33.99 -12.46 13.93
CA ASN A 150 32.72 -11.74 13.77
C ASN A 150 32.05 -11.36 15.10
N VAL A 151 32.74 -11.45 16.24
CA VAL A 151 32.13 -11.13 17.55
C VAL A 151 31.60 -9.69 17.54
N GLY A 152 30.33 -9.50 17.91
CA GLY A 152 29.69 -8.19 17.92
C GLY A 152 29.15 -7.74 16.55
N ARG A 153 29.43 -8.48 15.48
CA ARG A 153 28.99 -8.09 14.14
C ARG A 153 27.51 -8.39 13.95
N VAL A 154 26.73 -7.34 13.69
CA VAL A 154 25.31 -7.45 13.31
C VAL A 154 25.19 -7.39 11.78
N THR A 155 24.50 -8.33 11.15
CA THR A 155 24.21 -8.29 9.70
C THR A 155 22.75 -8.62 9.39
N SER A 156 22.34 -8.30 8.17
CA SER A 156 21.06 -8.75 7.64
C SER A 156 20.95 -10.28 7.65
N SER A 157 19.73 -10.77 7.82
CA SER A 157 19.37 -12.18 7.63
C SER A 157 18.71 -12.46 6.28
N ALA A 158 18.56 -11.43 5.44
CA ALA A 158 18.08 -11.59 4.07
C ALA A 158 19.11 -12.32 3.20
N SER A 159 18.60 -13.15 2.29
CA SER A 159 19.39 -13.83 1.27
C SER A 159 19.35 -13.05 -0.05
N GLY A 160 20.33 -13.31 -0.91
CA GLY A 160 20.42 -12.66 -2.22
C GLY A 160 20.98 -11.24 -2.16
N ASN A 161 20.63 -10.46 -3.19
CA ASN A 161 21.18 -9.15 -3.43
C ASN A 161 20.11 -8.07 -3.30
N ALA A 162 20.54 -6.91 -2.84
CA ALA A 162 19.74 -5.70 -2.79
C ALA A 162 19.54 -5.07 -4.17
N THR A 163 18.69 -4.05 -4.24
CA THR A 163 18.39 -3.29 -5.47
C THR A 163 19.61 -2.56 -6.05
N ASP A 164 20.69 -2.40 -5.27
CA ASP A 164 21.99 -1.86 -5.72
C ASP A 164 22.98 -2.95 -6.17
N GLY A 165 22.56 -4.23 -6.17
CA GLY A 165 23.35 -5.39 -6.57
C GLY A 165 24.28 -5.93 -5.48
N THR A 166 24.38 -5.27 -4.33
CA THR A 166 25.22 -5.75 -3.21
C THR A 166 24.51 -6.87 -2.44
N ALA A 167 25.27 -7.86 -1.95
CA ALA A 167 24.68 -8.96 -1.18
C ALA A 167 24.21 -8.47 0.20
N TYR A 168 23.02 -8.88 0.64
CA TYR A 168 22.50 -8.49 1.97
C TYR A 168 23.40 -8.96 3.12
N SER A 169 24.07 -10.10 2.98
CA SER A 169 25.03 -10.62 3.95
C SER A 169 26.25 -9.72 4.16
N SER A 170 26.56 -8.84 3.19
CA SER A 170 27.62 -7.85 3.30
C SER A 170 27.21 -6.62 4.09
N TRP A 171 25.90 -6.38 4.25
CA TRP A 171 25.35 -5.19 4.90
C TRP A 171 25.47 -5.21 6.40
#